data_AF-A0A6I0E008-F1
#
_entry.id   AF-A0A6I0E008-F1
#
_cell.length_a   1.000
_cell.length_b   1.000
_cell.length_c   1.000
_cell.angle_alpha   90.00
_cell.angle_beta   90.00
_cell.angle_gamma   90.00
#
_symmetry.space_group_name_H-M   'P 1'
#
loop_
_entity.id
_entity.type
_entity.pdbx_description
1 polymer ?
#
loop_
_entity_poly.entity_id
_entity_poly.type
_entity_poly.pdbx_seq_one_letter_code
_entity_poly.pdbx_strand_id
1 'polypeptide(L)'
;MNNQFENMETQDLNTNKKFDGIDSLVINLKKEDLRNLNLMKSFKWIYLVMIIAYALLMVVNPDPDLKLHTRISGICYVVAFGIFMLIFRKYHKEYSEIDYTVPVLEMLSKAAKRYKFRWKSILICLPSIILIDIGVVLSDFFINPEIDWSSIVIFQLIYFGLMTTSGFVGYIIWRTRQKPLYDGAMQLLKELEGN
;
A
#
# COMPACT_ATOMS: atom_id res chain seq x y z
N MET A 1 34.85 -26.26 8.91
CA MET A 1 34.11 -25.13 9.51
C MET A 1 33.06 -24.57 8.54
N ASN A 2 32.23 -25.40 7.90
CA ASN A 2 31.22 -24.92 6.93
C ASN A 2 29.77 -25.35 7.22
N ASN A 3 29.50 -26.12 8.29
CA ASN A 3 28.17 -26.69 8.52
C ASN A 3 27.30 -25.91 9.52
N GLN A 4 27.74 -24.73 10.00
CA GLN A 4 26.95 -23.92 10.94
C GLN A 4 26.20 -22.77 10.27
N PHE A 5 26.66 -22.29 9.10
CA PHE A 5 25.98 -21.20 8.39
C PHE A 5 24.80 -21.68 7.53
N GLU A 6 24.83 -22.93 7.06
CA GLU A 6 23.75 -23.49 6.23
C GLU A 6 22.47 -23.83 7.03
N ASN A 7 22.62 -24.00 8.35
CA ASN A 7 21.51 -24.32 9.26
C ASN A 7 20.78 -23.09 9.84
N MET A 8 21.30 -21.88 9.64
CA MET A 8 20.64 -20.64 10.10
C MET A 8 19.66 -20.07 9.07
N GLU A 9 19.85 -20.31 7.77
CA GLU A 9 18.96 -19.75 6.72
C GLU A 9 17.71 -20.58 6.44
N THR A 10 17.62 -21.81 6.94
CA THR A 10 16.50 -22.73 6.61
C THR A 10 15.41 -22.82 7.69
N GLN A 11 15.54 -22.15 8.84
CA GLN A 11 14.54 -22.20 9.91
C GLN A 11 13.45 -21.11 9.87
N ASP A 12 13.55 -20.09 9.01
CA ASP A 12 12.63 -18.92 9.06
C ASP A 12 11.67 -18.77 7.86
N LEU A 13 11.50 -19.82 7.05
CA LEU A 13 10.57 -19.81 5.90
C LEU A 13 9.41 -20.78 5.99
N ASN A 14 9.26 -21.50 7.12
CA ASN A 14 8.21 -22.49 7.31
C ASN A 14 7.48 -22.33 8.66
N THR A 15 7.19 -21.11 9.08
CA THR A 15 6.23 -20.90 10.17
C THR A 15 4.81 -21.01 9.63
N ASN A 16 4.34 -22.25 9.41
CA ASN A 16 2.96 -22.59 9.72
C ASN A 16 2.81 -22.41 11.24
N LYS A 17 2.68 -21.16 11.70
CA LYS A 17 2.28 -20.88 13.08
C LYS A 17 0.84 -21.36 13.20
N LYS A 18 0.69 -22.64 13.51
CA LYS A 18 -0.56 -23.19 14.02
C LYS A 18 -0.86 -22.37 15.26
N PHE A 19 -1.91 -21.56 15.22
CA PHE A 19 -2.31 -20.79 16.39
C PHE A 19 -2.68 -21.80 17.48
N ASP A 20 -2.02 -21.72 18.63
CA ASP A 20 -2.24 -22.66 19.75
C ASP A 20 -3.64 -22.53 20.38
N GLY A 21 -4.44 -21.56 19.91
CA GLY A 21 -5.83 -21.34 20.30
C GLY A 21 -6.37 -20.01 19.80
N ILE A 22 -7.69 -19.82 19.93
CA ILE A 22 -8.42 -18.65 19.42
C ILE A 22 -7.88 -17.33 20.00
N ASP A 23 -7.44 -17.34 21.27
CA ASP A 23 -6.90 -16.18 21.96
C ASP A 23 -5.63 -15.66 21.30
N SER A 24 -4.74 -16.57 20.90
CA SER A 24 -3.49 -16.22 20.22
C SER A 24 -3.75 -15.60 18.84
N LEU A 25 -4.77 -16.09 18.12
CA LEU A 25 -5.19 -15.50 16.84
C LEU A 25 -5.77 -14.11 17.06
N VAL A 26 -6.66 -13.93 18.03
CA VAL A 26 -7.30 -12.63 18.32
C VAL A 26 -6.28 -11.58 18.72
N ILE A 27 -5.27 -11.92 19.54
CA ILE A 27 -4.18 -11.01 19.89
C ILE A 27 -3.43 -10.55 18.64
N ASN A 28 -3.09 -11.46 17.74
CA ASN A 28 -2.36 -11.14 16.52
C ASN A 28 -3.21 -10.35 15.51
N LEU A 29 -4.51 -10.64 15.41
CA LEU A 29 -5.46 -9.85 14.62
C LEU A 29 -5.53 -8.41 15.11
N LYS A 30 -5.73 -8.20 16.42
CA LYS A 30 -5.78 -6.86 17.03
C LYS A 30 -4.49 -6.08 16.78
N LYS A 31 -3.35 -6.75 16.96
CA LYS A 31 -2.02 -6.16 16.73
C LYS A 31 -1.86 -5.71 15.28
N GLU A 32 -2.26 -6.55 14.33
CA GLU A 32 -2.11 -6.24 12.90
C GLU A 32 -3.10 -5.18 12.43
N ASP A 33 -4.34 -5.22 12.91
CA ASP A 33 -5.36 -4.22 12.61
C ASP A 33 -4.96 -2.84 13.14
N LEU A 34 -4.44 -2.75 14.37
CA LEU A 34 -3.94 -1.49 14.94
C LEU A 34 -2.76 -0.94 14.14
N ARG A 35 -1.86 -1.82 13.68
CA ARG A 35 -0.73 -1.43 12.85
C ARG A 35 -1.21 -0.89 11.50
N ASN A 36 -2.14 -1.58 10.85
CA ASN A 36 -2.72 -1.14 9.59
C ASN A 36 -3.49 0.19 9.77
N LEU A 37 -4.26 0.35 10.83
CA LEU A 37 -4.92 1.60 11.18
C LEU A 37 -3.93 2.78 11.23
N ASN A 38 -2.82 2.60 11.96
CA ASN A 38 -1.79 3.62 12.09
C ASN A 38 -1.08 3.93 10.76
N LEU A 39 -0.80 2.90 9.94
CA LEU A 39 -0.24 3.09 8.60
C LEU A 39 -1.19 3.88 7.70
N MET A 40 -2.48 3.48 7.65
CA MET A 40 -3.48 4.18 6.82
C MET A 40 -3.68 5.63 7.29
N LYS A 41 -3.66 5.87 8.61
CA LYS A 41 -3.71 7.23 9.20
C LYS A 41 -2.51 8.05 8.72
N SER A 42 -1.31 7.50 8.81
CA SER A 42 -0.06 8.18 8.46
C SER A 42 -0.03 8.53 6.97
N PHE A 43 -0.31 7.56 6.09
CA PHE A 43 -0.36 7.81 4.65
C PHE A 43 -1.41 8.85 4.27
N LYS A 44 -2.61 8.79 4.85
CA LYS A 44 -3.65 9.81 4.63
C LYS A 44 -3.12 11.24 4.91
N TRP A 45 -2.38 11.41 6.01
CA TRP A 45 -1.79 12.72 6.35
C TRP A 45 -0.61 13.10 5.46
N ILE A 46 0.27 12.16 5.12
CA ILE A 46 1.38 12.39 4.19
C ILE A 46 0.83 12.91 2.85
N TYR A 47 -0.15 12.23 2.27
CA TYR A 47 -0.73 12.66 0.99
C TYR A 47 -1.47 14.00 1.10
N LEU A 48 -2.10 14.31 2.24
CA LEU A 48 -2.69 15.64 2.46
C LEU A 48 -1.62 16.74 2.48
N VAL A 49 -0.48 16.50 3.14
CA VAL A 49 0.65 17.44 3.14
C VAL A 49 1.21 17.61 1.73
N MET A 50 1.34 16.52 0.97
CA MET A 50 1.81 16.58 -0.43
C MET A 50 0.86 17.38 -1.33
N ILE A 51 -0.47 17.24 -1.15
CA ILE A 51 -1.47 18.06 -1.86
C ILE A 51 -1.23 19.54 -1.58
N ILE A 52 -1.11 19.92 -0.29
CA ILE A 52 -0.92 21.32 0.11
C ILE A 52 0.40 21.85 -0.44
N ALA A 53 1.49 21.10 -0.27
CA ALA A 53 2.81 21.49 -0.75
C ALA A 53 2.83 21.73 -2.27
N TYR A 54 2.30 20.77 -3.06
CA TYR A 54 2.28 20.90 -4.51
C TYR A 54 1.29 21.97 -5.00
N ALA A 55 0.15 22.14 -4.33
CA ALA A 55 -0.78 23.23 -4.66
C ALA A 55 -0.16 24.61 -4.38
N LEU A 56 0.55 24.78 -3.26
CA LEU A 56 1.24 26.02 -2.94
C LEU A 56 2.38 26.29 -3.93
N LEU A 57 3.17 25.27 -4.27
CA LEU A 57 4.20 25.39 -5.31
C LEU A 57 3.61 25.82 -6.67
N MET A 58 2.36 25.49 -6.97
CA MET A 58 1.70 25.97 -8.18
C MET A 58 1.24 27.44 -8.10
N VAL A 59 0.76 27.88 -6.94
CA VAL A 59 0.16 29.22 -6.76
C VAL A 59 1.20 30.29 -6.44
N VAL A 60 2.19 29.95 -5.63
CA VAL A 60 3.18 30.90 -5.09
C VAL A 60 4.37 31.06 -6.02
N ASN A 61 4.49 30.25 -7.07
CA ASN A 61 5.64 30.31 -7.97
C ASN A 61 5.69 31.68 -8.68
N PRO A 62 6.68 32.54 -8.35
CA PRO A 62 6.76 33.90 -8.88
C PRO A 62 7.39 33.92 -10.28
N ASP A 63 7.72 32.78 -10.85
CA ASP A 63 8.37 32.66 -12.14
C ASP A 63 7.43 33.11 -13.28
N PRO A 64 7.74 34.23 -13.97
CA PRO A 64 6.93 34.71 -15.08
C PRO A 64 6.99 33.79 -16.31
N ASP A 65 7.97 32.88 -16.37
CA ASP A 65 8.13 31.89 -17.44
C ASP A 65 7.38 30.57 -17.17
N LEU A 66 6.54 30.53 -16.13
CA LEU A 66 5.71 29.35 -15.83
C LEU A 66 4.63 29.13 -16.90
N LYS A 67 5.03 28.40 -17.94
CA LYS A 67 4.17 27.99 -19.05
C LYS A 67 3.03 27.08 -18.56
N LEU A 68 1.92 27.07 -19.31
CA LEU A 68 0.70 26.30 -19.01
C LEU A 68 0.97 24.81 -18.71
N HIS A 69 1.97 24.19 -19.34
CA HIS A 69 2.30 22.79 -19.16
C HIS A 69 2.80 22.45 -17.75
N THR A 70 3.59 23.32 -17.12
CA THR A 70 4.11 23.10 -15.75
C THR A 70 2.95 23.08 -14.74
N ARG A 71 1.91 23.87 -15.01
CA ARG A 71 0.68 23.88 -14.23
C ARG A 71 -0.14 22.61 -14.45
N ILE A 72 -0.23 22.12 -15.68
CA ILE A 72 -0.93 20.86 -16.00
C ILE A 72 -0.23 19.67 -15.33
N SER A 73 1.10 19.60 -15.38
CA SER A 73 1.90 18.60 -14.65
C SER A 73 1.65 18.67 -13.14
N GLY A 74 1.66 19.88 -12.56
CA GLY A 74 1.31 20.10 -11.15
C GLY A 74 -0.09 19.58 -10.79
N ILE A 75 -1.08 19.83 -11.63
CA ILE A 75 -2.46 19.32 -11.45
C ILE A 75 -2.46 17.80 -11.44
N CYS A 76 -1.73 17.13 -12.34
CA CYS A 76 -1.63 15.67 -12.35
C CYS A 76 -1.16 15.12 -11.00
N TYR A 77 -0.12 15.71 -10.39
CA TYR A 77 0.34 15.30 -9.06
C TYR A 77 -0.70 15.56 -7.97
N VAL A 78 -1.31 16.74 -7.94
CA VAL A 78 -2.32 17.09 -6.93
C VAL A 78 -3.51 16.14 -7.01
N VAL A 79 -3.99 15.82 -8.21
CA VAL A 79 -5.08 14.86 -8.43
C VAL A 79 -4.65 13.45 -8.01
N ALA A 80 -3.44 13.01 -8.37
CA ALA A 80 -2.93 11.70 -7.97
C ALA A 80 -2.86 11.54 -6.45
N PHE A 81 -2.31 12.54 -5.75
CA PHE A 81 -2.27 12.57 -4.29
C PHE A 81 -3.66 12.65 -3.67
N GLY A 82 -4.59 13.38 -4.29
CA GLY A 82 -6.00 13.40 -3.93
C GLY A 82 -6.63 12.00 -3.95
N ILE A 83 -6.42 11.24 -5.02
CA ILE A 83 -6.92 9.86 -5.13
C ILE A 83 -6.29 8.97 -4.05
N PHE A 84 -4.96 9.04 -3.86
CA PHE A 84 -4.30 8.27 -2.78
C PHE A 84 -4.85 8.63 -1.40
N MET A 85 -5.00 9.92 -1.10
CA MET A 85 -5.59 10.40 0.16
C MET A 85 -6.99 9.79 0.38
N LEU A 86 -7.84 9.76 -0.65
CA LEU A 86 -9.17 9.14 -0.57
C LEU A 86 -9.10 7.63 -0.34
N ILE A 87 -8.18 6.93 -1.01
CA ILE A 87 -7.94 5.49 -0.80
C ILE A 87 -7.54 5.24 0.66
N PHE A 88 -6.54 5.96 1.17
CA PHE A 88 -6.07 5.79 2.55
C PHE A 88 -7.10 6.25 3.59
N ARG A 89 -7.92 7.26 3.28
CA ARG A 89 -9.05 7.67 4.12
C ARG A 89 -10.09 6.55 4.23
N LYS A 90 -10.42 5.90 3.12
CA LYS A 90 -11.35 4.76 3.11
C LYS A 90 -10.81 3.60 3.95
N TYR A 91 -9.56 3.21 3.74
CA TYR A 91 -8.95 2.12 4.51
C TYR A 91 -8.79 2.47 5.99
N HIS A 92 -8.40 3.70 6.32
CA HIS A 92 -8.37 4.17 7.70
C HIS A 92 -9.73 4.01 8.39
N LYS A 93 -10.82 4.38 7.70
CA LYS A 93 -12.18 4.20 8.21
C LYS A 93 -12.50 2.71 8.44
N GLU A 94 -12.21 1.86 7.46
CA GLU A 94 -12.43 0.41 7.54
C GLU A 94 -11.70 -0.24 8.73
N TYR A 95 -10.47 0.19 9.03
CA TYR A 95 -9.72 -0.32 10.19
C TYR A 95 -10.16 0.31 11.52
N SER A 96 -10.69 1.54 11.52
CA SER A 96 -11.16 2.20 12.75
C SER A 96 -12.51 1.66 13.26
N GLU A 97 -13.29 1.03 12.38
CA GLU A 97 -14.64 0.52 12.67
C GLU A 97 -14.64 -0.99 12.98
N ILE A 98 -13.47 -1.58 13.25
CA ILE A 98 -13.37 -3.01 13.55
C ILE A 98 -13.87 -3.27 14.97
N ASP A 99 -14.97 -4.02 15.06
CA ASP A 99 -15.56 -4.44 16.32
C ASP A 99 -15.22 -5.92 16.62
N TYR A 100 -14.63 -6.14 17.78
CA TYR A 100 -14.25 -7.45 18.32
C TYR A 100 -15.25 -7.99 19.35
N THR A 101 -16.34 -7.27 19.63
CA THR A 101 -17.39 -7.68 20.57
C THR A 101 -18.51 -8.47 19.90
N VAL A 102 -18.52 -8.52 18.57
CA VAL A 102 -19.45 -9.33 17.77
C VAL A 102 -19.22 -10.83 18.01
N PRO A 103 -20.22 -11.69 17.68
CA PRO A 103 -20.07 -13.14 17.79
C PRO A 103 -18.81 -13.66 17.07
N VAL A 104 -18.18 -14.68 17.65
CA VAL A 104 -16.87 -15.20 17.19
C VAL A 104 -16.89 -15.60 15.71
N LEU A 105 -17.95 -16.27 15.25
CA LEU A 105 -18.14 -16.63 13.84
C LEU A 105 -18.13 -15.39 12.92
N GLU A 106 -18.82 -14.33 13.32
CA GLU A 106 -18.89 -13.09 12.55
C GLU A 106 -17.53 -12.36 12.55
N MET A 107 -16.86 -12.31 13.70
CA MET A 107 -15.52 -11.71 13.84
C MET A 107 -14.50 -12.41 12.92
N LEU A 108 -14.45 -13.75 12.95
CA LEU A 108 -13.52 -14.53 12.14
C LEU A 108 -13.82 -14.40 10.64
N SER A 109 -15.10 -14.41 10.25
CA SER A 109 -15.53 -14.21 8.86
C SER A 109 -15.10 -12.84 8.33
N LYS A 110 -15.32 -11.78 9.12
CA LYS A 110 -14.84 -10.42 8.79
C LYS A 110 -13.32 -10.36 8.70
N ALA A 111 -12.60 -10.98 9.63
CA ALA A 111 -11.14 -11.03 9.63
C ALA A 111 -10.58 -11.75 8.38
N ALA A 112 -11.12 -12.93 8.05
CA ALA A 112 -10.73 -13.67 6.85
C ALA A 112 -10.99 -12.86 5.57
N LYS A 113 -12.14 -12.18 5.48
CA LYS A 113 -12.45 -11.32 4.34
C LYS A 113 -11.47 -10.14 4.20
N ARG A 114 -11.02 -9.58 5.33
CA ARG A 114 -10.11 -8.43 5.39
C ARG A 114 -8.71 -8.78 4.89
N TYR A 115 -8.17 -9.91 5.35
CA TYR A 115 -6.79 -10.34 5.07
C TYR A 115 -6.64 -11.15 3.78
N LYS A 116 -7.75 -11.49 3.11
CA LYS A 116 -7.72 -12.13 1.79
C LYS A 116 -6.98 -11.25 0.79
N PHE A 117 -6.09 -11.85 0.00
CA PHE A 117 -5.44 -11.16 -1.11
C PHE A 117 -6.47 -10.71 -2.16
N ARG A 118 -6.45 -9.42 -2.51
CA ARG A 118 -7.42 -8.82 -3.44
C ARG A 118 -6.71 -7.99 -4.50
N TRP A 119 -6.64 -8.54 -5.72
CA TRP A 119 -6.15 -7.81 -6.90
C TRP A 119 -6.86 -6.48 -7.13
N LYS A 120 -8.18 -6.42 -6.86
CA LYS A 120 -8.96 -5.17 -6.97
C LYS A 120 -8.40 -4.03 -6.08
N SER A 121 -7.79 -4.37 -4.94
CA SER A 121 -7.16 -3.39 -4.05
C SER A 121 -5.82 -2.88 -4.57
N ILE A 122 -5.17 -3.60 -5.48
CA ILE A 122 -3.98 -3.12 -6.20
C ILE A 122 -4.43 -2.25 -7.38
N LEU A 123 -5.43 -2.71 -8.13
CA LEU A 123 -5.94 -2.01 -9.32
C LEU A 123 -6.50 -0.62 -9.00
N ILE A 124 -7.06 -0.41 -7.80
CA ILE A 124 -7.57 0.91 -7.40
C ILE A 124 -6.47 1.96 -7.26
N CYS A 125 -5.21 1.55 -7.08
CA CYS A 125 -4.06 2.46 -6.99
C CYS A 125 -3.53 2.87 -8.38
N LEU A 126 -3.84 2.11 -9.44
CA LEU A 126 -3.30 2.34 -10.79
C LEU A 126 -3.61 3.74 -11.34
N PRO A 127 -4.81 4.33 -11.19
CA PRO A 127 -5.08 5.67 -11.70
C PRO A 127 -4.12 6.72 -11.14
N SER A 128 -3.78 6.64 -9.85
CA SER A 128 -2.84 7.58 -9.22
C SER A 128 -1.42 7.38 -9.75
N ILE A 129 -1.00 6.13 -9.94
CA ILE A 129 0.31 5.77 -10.50
C ILE A 129 0.43 6.31 -11.93
N ILE A 130 -0.58 6.10 -12.77
CA ILE A 130 -0.58 6.59 -14.16
C ILE A 130 -0.56 8.12 -14.20
N LEU A 131 -1.31 8.80 -13.33
CA LEU A 131 -1.30 10.26 -13.26
C LEU A 131 0.06 10.83 -12.86
N ILE A 132 0.77 10.18 -11.94
CA ILE A 132 2.13 10.58 -11.55
C ILE A 132 3.07 10.44 -12.75
N ASP A 133 3.02 9.32 -13.47
CA ASP A 133 3.85 9.09 -14.66
C ASP A 133 3.59 10.13 -15.76
N ILE A 134 2.31 10.40 -16.08
CA ILE A 134 1.92 11.48 -17.00
C ILE A 134 2.44 12.83 -16.51
N GLY A 135 2.32 13.12 -15.22
CA GLY A 135 2.81 14.36 -14.62
C GLY A 135 4.31 14.56 -14.83
N VAL A 136 5.10 13.49 -14.68
CA VAL A 136 6.56 13.56 -14.89
C VAL A 136 6.90 13.77 -16.37
N VAL A 137 6.32 12.96 -17.26
CA VAL A 137 6.58 13.06 -18.71
C VAL A 137 6.21 14.45 -19.24
N LEU A 138 5.10 15.02 -18.79
CA LEU A 138 4.70 16.38 -19.15
C LEU A 138 5.63 17.45 -18.54
N SER A 139 6.26 17.20 -17.40
CA SER A 139 7.22 18.16 -16.85
C SER A 139 8.49 18.21 -17.69
N ASP A 140 8.98 17.07 -18.16
CA ASP A 140 10.27 16.95 -18.85
C ASP A 140 10.18 17.34 -20.34
N PHE A 141 9.15 16.82 -21.04
CA PHE A 141 8.94 17.02 -22.48
C PHE A 141 8.80 18.50 -22.90
N PHE A 142 8.28 19.34 -22.00
CA PHE A 142 8.01 20.74 -22.33
C PHE A 142 9.11 21.71 -21.87
N ILE A 143 10.05 21.27 -21.02
CA ILE A 143 11.25 22.03 -20.65
C ILE A 143 12.29 21.90 -21.76
N ASN A 144 12.50 20.70 -22.30
CA ASN A 144 13.41 20.43 -23.41
C ASN A 144 12.60 19.80 -24.57
N PRO A 145 12.23 20.58 -25.61
CA PRO A 145 11.52 20.03 -26.76
C PRO A 145 12.37 19.06 -27.60
N GLU A 146 13.69 19.08 -27.41
CA GLU A 146 14.57 18.00 -27.84
C GLU A 146 14.46 16.84 -26.86
N ILE A 147 13.72 15.81 -27.27
CA ILE A 147 13.48 14.61 -26.49
C ILE A 147 14.82 13.88 -26.30
N ASP A 148 15.43 13.99 -25.13
CA ASP A 148 16.48 13.07 -24.73
C ASP A 148 15.85 11.74 -24.32
N TRP A 149 15.74 10.84 -25.31
CA TRP A 149 15.25 9.49 -25.12
C TRP A 149 16.01 8.72 -24.03
N SER A 150 17.29 9.06 -23.80
CA SER A 150 18.11 8.40 -22.78
C SER A 150 17.59 8.74 -21.38
N SER A 151 17.33 10.02 -21.11
CA SER A 151 16.78 10.49 -19.83
C SER A 151 15.39 9.91 -19.55
N ILE A 152 14.51 9.85 -20.56
CA ILE A 152 13.18 9.24 -20.40
C ILE A 152 13.28 7.75 -20.09
N VAL A 153 14.13 7.00 -20.81
CA VAL A 153 14.32 5.56 -20.56
C VAL A 153 14.88 5.30 -19.17
N ILE A 154 15.85 6.10 -18.72
CA ILE A 154 16.42 5.99 -17.37
C ILE A 154 15.34 6.28 -16.32
N PHE A 155 14.55 7.34 -16.50
CA PHE A 155 13.45 7.67 -15.60
C PHE A 155 12.43 6.53 -15.52
N GLN A 156 11.99 6.01 -16.67
CA GLN A 156 11.04 4.90 -16.73
C GLN A 156 11.60 3.64 -16.06
N LEU A 157 12.88 3.34 -16.25
CA LEU A 157 13.54 2.20 -15.59
C LEU A 157 13.53 2.37 -14.06
N ILE A 158 13.88 3.56 -13.56
CA ILE A 158 13.83 3.87 -12.12
C ILE A 158 12.39 3.80 -11.61
N TYR A 159 11.44 4.37 -12.33
CA TYR A 159 10.03 4.41 -11.96
C TYR A 159 9.43 3.01 -11.85
N PHE A 160 9.56 2.18 -12.89
CA PHE A 160 9.11 0.79 -12.85
C PHE A 160 9.89 -0.04 -11.82
N GLY A 161 11.17 0.25 -11.63
CA GLY A 161 11.98 -0.33 -10.54
C GLY A 161 11.34 -0.07 -9.17
N LEU A 162 11.06 1.19 -8.84
CA LEU A 162 10.42 1.56 -7.57
C LEU A 162 9.02 0.96 -7.41
N MET A 163 8.24 0.92 -8.50
CA MET A 163 6.90 0.34 -8.48
C MET A 163 6.91 -1.17 -8.24
N THR A 164 7.82 -1.89 -8.91
CA THR A 164 7.97 -3.34 -8.74
C THR A 164 8.49 -3.69 -7.36
N THR A 165 9.49 -2.96 -6.84
CA THR A 165 9.98 -3.18 -5.46
C THR A 165 8.91 -2.90 -4.42
N SER A 166 8.14 -1.82 -4.59
CA SER A 166 7.05 -1.46 -3.67
C SER A 166 5.94 -2.52 -3.66
N GLY A 167 5.55 -3.02 -4.85
CA GLY A 167 4.60 -4.12 -4.99
C GLY A 167 5.11 -5.41 -4.36
N PHE A 168 6.39 -5.72 -4.55
CA PHE A 168 7.04 -6.90 -3.98
C PHE A 168 7.09 -6.85 -2.45
N VAL A 169 7.46 -5.71 -1.86
CA VAL A 169 7.41 -5.50 -0.40
C VAL A 169 5.98 -5.68 0.13
N GLY A 170 4.99 -5.12 -0.55
CA GLY A 170 3.58 -5.31 -0.21
C GLY A 170 3.17 -6.79 -0.23
N TYR A 171 3.63 -7.54 -1.24
CA TYR A 171 3.39 -8.98 -1.34
C TYR A 171 4.09 -9.77 -0.21
N ILE A 172 5.34 -9.45 0.13
CA ILE A 172 6.05 -10.08 1.25
C ILE A 172 5.30 -9.84 2.56
N ILE A 173 4.87 -8.60 2.83
CA ILE A 173 4.11 -8.26 4.04
C ILE A 173 2.81 -9.07 4.09
N TRP A 174 2.10 -9.18 2.96
CA TRP A 174 0.91 -10.01 2.88
C TRP A 174 1.23 -11.47 3.20
N ARG A 175 2.21 -12.07 2.53
CA ARG A 175 2.57 -13.48 2.66
C ARG A 175 3.04 -13.86 4.07
N THR A 176 3.83 -12.99 4.71
CA THR A 176 4.45 -13.29 6.00
C THR A 176 3.54 -12.97 7.17
N ARG A 177 2.67 -11.97 7.06
CA ARG A 177 1.94 -11.43 8.22
C ARG A 177 0.43 -11.53 8.08
N GLN A 178 -0.12 -11.32 6.88
CA GLN A 178 -1.57 -11.30 6.66
C GLN A 178 -2.12 -12.68 6.26
N LYS A 179 -1.38 -13.43 5.46
CA LYS A 179 -1.75 -14.78 5.03
C LYS A 179 -1.90 -15.75 6.22
N PRO A 180 -1.01 -15.78 7.23
CA PRO A 180 -1.22 -16.63 8.40
C PRO A 180 -2.51 -16.29 9.16
N LEU A 181 -2.84 -15.00 9.29
CA LEU A 181 -4.08 -14.56 9.95
C LEU A 181 -5.33 -14.99 9.17
N TYR A 182 -5.26 -14.89 7.83
CA TYR A 182 -6.31 -15.38 6.94
C TYR A 182 -6.50 -16.90 7.08
N ASP A 183 -5.41 -17.67 6.99
CA ASP A 183 -5.43 -19.12 7.05
C ASP A 183 -5.95 -19.59 8.43
N GLY A 184 -5.47 -18.98 9.53
CA GLY A 184 -5.93 -19.28 10.89
C GLY A 184 -7.40 -18.95 11.14
N ALA A 185 -7.87 -17.79 10.67
CA ALA A 185 -9.29 -17.44 10.78
C ALA A 185 -10.18 -18.40 9.97
N MET A 186 -9.75 -18.78 8.77
CA MET A 186 -10.47 -19.71 7.91
C MET A 186 -10.52 -21.13 8.49
N GLN A 187 -9.44 -21.58 9.13
CA GLN A 187 -9.40 -22.87 9.80
C GLN A 187 -10.41 -22.93 10.96
N LEU A 188 -10.39 -21.95 11.86
CA LEU A 188 -11.31 -21.91 13.00
C LEU A 188 -12.77 -21.75 12.58
N LEU A 189 -13.05 -21.02 11.50
CA LEU A 189 -14.40 -20.96 10.93
C LEU A 189 -14.90 -22.34 10.53
N LYS A 190 -14.07 -23.14 9.84
CA LYS A 190 -14.44 -24.50 9.44
C LYS A 190 -14.66 -25.42 10.63
N GLU A 191 -13.87 -25.28 11.70
CA GLU A 191 -14.02 -26.07 12.93
C GLU A 191 -15.31 -25.72 13.70
N LEU A 192 -15.79 -24.48 13.60
CA LEU A 192 -17.02 -24.01 14.25
C LEU A 192 -18.29 -24.23 13.40
N GLU A 193 -18.18 -24.27 12.07
CA GLU A 193 -19.30 -24.55 11.15
C GLU A 193 -19.48 -26.06 10.89
N GLY A 194 -18.43 -26.86 11.06
CA GLY A 194 -18.44 -28.31 10.89
C GLY A 194 -18.80 -29.11 12.15
N ASN A 195 -19.00 -28.44 13.29
CA ASN A 195 -19.55 -28.96 14.53
C ASN A 195 -20.97 -28.42 14.74
#